data_AF-A0A1Q3TMW5-F1
#
_entry.id   AF-A0A1Q3TMW5-F1
#
_cell.length_a   1.000
_cell.length_b   1.000
_cell.length_c   1.000
_cell.angle_alpha   90.00
_cell.angle_beta   90.00
_cell.angle_gamma   90.00
#
_symmetry.space_group_name_H-M   'P 1'
#
loop_
_entity.id
_entity.type
_entity.pdbx_description
1 polymer ?
#
loop_
_entity_poly.entity_id
_entity_poly.type
_entity_poly.pdbx_seq_one_letter_code
_entity_poly.pdbx_strand_id
1 'polypeptide(L)'
;MYPNLYFAFKDLFGVEWTFLRFVNSFGFFVAISFILAAVTLTAELKRKSREGLLQPKEMQVMVGQPATAVELILNFLLGFLLGYKILALFIMDDSATEDPQQFIFSGIGSWPAGIGLGLLFAGLKWYEKNKQKLPKPEKRTIRIWPQDRVGEMTILALVFGLIGAKVFDIFENWSDFLKHPSSYLFSPSGLTFYGGLICAAIAIWIYARKHNIGFWHLNDAAAPALMLAYGVGRIGCQVAGDGDWGVDNLNPKPFSWLPDWMWAYTYPHNVNETGNPIPGCIGKYCNELPHPVYPTPFYEVIMGLLLFALLWSVRKKLKVPGTLFALYLMVNGIERFLIEKIRVNTRLNLFGFQPTQAEVISTLLFLTGLVLWIVLRRRAKAAKSTS
;
A
#
# COMPACT_ATOMS: atom_id res chain seq x y z
N MET A 1 15.51 15.70 -3.39
CA MET A 1 14.33 14.83 -3.23
C MET A 1 13.23 15.34 -4.15
N TYR A 2 12.25 14.48 -4.45
CA TYR A 2 11.14 14.79 -5.34
C TYR A 2 9.82 14.64 -4.57
N PRO A 3 9.32 15.69 -3.91
CA PRO A 3 8.04 15.65 -3.18
C PRO A 3 6.86 15.23 -4.07
N ASN A 4 6.87 15.68 -5.33
CA ASN A 4 5.89 15.33 -6.35
C ASN A 4 6.56 15.05 -7.69
N LEU A 5 5.78 14.52 -8.64
CA LEU A 5 6.28 14.15 -9.96
C LEU A 5 6.73 15.37 -10.78
N TYR A 6 6.26 16.58 -10.49
CA TYR A 6 6.71 17.79 -11.19
C TYR A 6 8.21 18.01 -10.99
N PHE A 7 8.69 17.94 -9.73
CA PHE A 7 10.13 18.10 -9.44
C PHE A 7 10.96 16.98 -10.06
N ALA A 8 10.46 15.75 -10.08
CA ALA A 8 11.15 14.63 -10.71
C ALA A 8 11.29 14.82 -12.23
N PHE A 9 10.21 15.21 -12.92
CA PHE A 9 10.25 15.37 -14.38
C PHE A 9 11.02 16.61 -14.81
N LYS A 10 10.96 17.70 -14.03
CA LYS A 10 11.76 18.90 -14.26
C LYS A 10 13.26 18.59 -14.21
N ASP A 11 13.70 17.84 -13.20
CA ASP A 11 15.11 17.50 -13.01
C ASP A 11 15.61 16.44 -14.00
N LEU A 12 14.84 15.35 -14.20
CA LEU A 12 15.27 14.22 -15.04
C LEU A 12 15.13 14.46 -16.54
N PHE A 13 14.11 15.24 -16.96
CA PHE A 13 13.77 15.40 -18.37
C PHE A 13 13.72 16.86 -18.84
N GLY A 14 13.87 17.84 -17.93
CA GLY A 14 13.72 19.26 -18.27
C GLY A 14 12.28 19.67 -18.60
N VAL A 15 11.29 18.89 -18.19
CA VAL A 15 9.87 19.09 -18.55
C VAL A 15 9.09 19.70 -17.39
N GLU A 16 8.46 20.85 -17.61
CA GLU A 16 7.73 21.59 -16.58
C GLU A 16 6.20 21.47 -16.69
N TRP A 17 5.68 20.25 -16.61
CA TRP A 17 4.23 20.03 -16.62
C TRP A 17 3.60 20.32 -15.26
N THR A 18 2.96 21.48 -15.12
CA THR A 18 2.35 21.96 -13.86
C THR A 18 1.37 20.96 -13.22
N PHE A 19 0.62 20.20 -14.03
CA PHE A 19 -0.31 19.19 -13.54
C PHE A 19 0.35 18.09 -12.69
N LEU A 20 1.66 17.84 -12.86
CA LEU A 20 2.39 16.84 -12.08
C LEU A 20 2.63 17.28 -10.62
N ARG A 21 2.36 18.54 -10.26
CA ARG A 21 2.45 19.05 -8.88
C ARG A 21 1.43 18.38 -7.96
N PHE A 22 0.28 17.97 -8.51
CA PHE A 22 -0.80 17.30 -7.78
C PHE A 22 -0.51 15.83 -7.47
N VAL A 23 0.51 15.23 -8.11
CA VAL A 23 0.84 13.82 -7.94
C VAL A 23 2.07 13.70 -7.03
N ASN A 24 1.81 13.51 -5.74
CA ASN A 24 2.87 13.27 -4.76
C ASN A 24 3.61 11.96 -5.06
N SER A 25 4.93 12.00 -4.98
CA SER A 25 5.78 10.85 -5.31
C SER A 25 5.53 9.68 -4.37
N PHE A 26 5.34 9.95 -3.07
CA PHE A 26 4.97 8.92 -2.10
C PHE A 26 3.68 8.21 -2.50
N GLY A 27 2.59 8.96 -2.70
CA GLY A 27 1.29 8.41 -3.09
C GLY A 27 1.32 7.65 -4.41
N PHE A 28 2.13 8.12 -5.38
CA PHE A 28 2.37 7.44 -6.64
C PHE A 28 2.99 6.05 -6.44
N PHE A 29 4.06 5.93 -5.66
CA PHE A 29 4.68 4.63 -5.39
C PHE A 29 3.82 3.71 -4.52
N VAL A 30 3.01 4.26 -3.61
CA VAL A 30 1.98 3.48 -2.91
C VAL A 30 0.96 2.91 -3.90
N ALA A 31 0.45 3.70 -4.84
CA ALA A 31 -0.49 3.20 -5.85
C ALA A 31 0.14 2.08 -6.72
N ILE A 32 1.40 2.25 -7.14
CA ILE A 32 2.15 1.22 -7.87
C ILE A 32 2.31 -0.05 -7.02
N SER A 33 2.59 0.08 -5.73
CA SER A 33 2.78 -1.08 -4.85
C SER A 33 1.50 -1.92 -4.74
N PHE A 34 0.32 -1.29 -4.65
CA PHE A 34 -0.98 -1.99 -4.71
C PHE A 34 -1.19 -2.73 -6.03
N ILE A 35 -0.86 -2.11 -7.16
CA ILE A 35 -0.98 -2.74 -8.49
C ILE A 35 -0.06 -3.95 -8.59
N LEU A 36 1.22 -3.80 -8.23
CA LEU A 36 2.20 -4.88 -8.30
C LEU A 36 1.86 -6.02 -7.33
N ALA A 37 1.35 -5.70 -6.14
CA ALA A 37 0.85 -6.70 -5.20
C ALA A 37 -0.32 -7.48 -5.78
N ALA A 38 -1.30 -6.79 -6.38
CA ALA A 38 -2.47 -7.41 -7.02
C ALA A 38 -2.05 -8.32 -8.18
N VAL A 39 -1.15 -7.86 -9.05
CA VAL A 39 -0.62 -8.66 -10.17
C VAL A 39 0.11 -9.91 -9.65
N THR A 40 0.96 -9.75 -8.64
CA THR A 40 1.73 -10.85 -8.05
C THR A 40 0.82 -11.88 -7.37
N LEU A 41 -0.15 -11.42 -6.58
CA LEU A 41 -1.14 -12.27 -5.93
C LEU A 41 -2.01 -13.01 -6.96
N THR A 42 -2.45 -12.33 -8.02
CA THR A 42 -3.21 -12.94 -9.13
C THR A 42 -2.40 -14.03 -9.81
N ALA A 43 -1.13 -13.78 -10.11
CA ALA A 43 -0.24 -14.75 -10.75
C ALA A 43 -0.07 -16.01 -9.88
N GLU A 44 0.08 -15.84 -8.57
CA GLU A 44 0.32 -16.95 -7.64
C GLU A 44 -0.95 -17.74 -7.30
N LEU A 45 -2.11 -17.07 -7.16
CA LEU A 45 -3.40 -17.74 -7.07
C LEU A 45 -3.71 -18.53 -8.35
N LYS A 46 -3.45 -17.96 -9.53
CA LYS A 46 -3.60 -18.66 -10.82
C LYS A 46 -2.72 -19.91 -10.91
N ARG A 47 -1.48 -19.85 -10.40
CA ARG A 47 -0.59 -21.02 -10.30
C ARG A 47 -1.20 -22.09 -9.39
N LYS A 48 -1.61 -21.72 -8.17
CA LYS A 48 -2.21 -22.66 -7.20
C LYS A 48 -3.51 -23.28 -7.72
N SER A 49 -4.33 -22.51 -8.45
CA SER A 49 -5.52 -23.02 -9.15
C SER A 49 -5.17 -24.06 -10.22
N ARG A 50 -4.11 -23.84 -11.01
CA ARG A 50 -3.61 -24.83 -12.00
C ARG A 50 -3.09 -26.11 -11.36
N GLU A 51 -2.61 -26.04 -10.12
CA GLU A 51 -2.16 -27.20 -9.34
C GLU A 51 -3.33 -27.93 -8.63
N GLY A 52 -4.56 -27.48 -8.83
CA GLY A 52 -5.76 -28.09 -8.20
C GLY A 52 -5.91 -27.77 -6.71
N LEU A 53 -5.11 -26.85 -6.16
CA LEU A 53 -5.13 -26.47 -4.74
C LEU A 53 -6.28 -25.51 -4.39
N LEU A 54 -6.89 -24.90 -5.40
CA LEU A 54 -7.97 -23.93 -5.26
C LEU A 54 -9.11 -24.32 -6.19
N GLN A 55 -10.35 -24.18 -5.71
CA GLN A 55 -11.55 -24.54 -6.46
C GLN A 55 -12.33 -23.30 -6.87
N PRO A 56 -12.93 -23.28 -8.07
CA PRO A 56 -13.82 -22.21 -8.48
C PRO A 56 -15.15 -22.30 -7.74
N LYS A 57 -15.81 -21.15 -7.59
CA LYS A 57 -17.20 -21.11 -7.12
C LYS A 57 -18.11 -20.85 -8.31
N GLU A 58 -19.07 -21.75 -8.52
CA GLU A 58 -20.13 -21.53 -9.50
C GLU A 58 -21.16 -20.55 -8.94
N MET A 59 -21.44 -19.50 -9.72
CA MET A 59 -22.43 -18.50 -9.37
C MET A 59 -23.34 -18.27 -10.57
N GLN A 60 -24.65 -18.28 -10.35
CA GLN A 60 -25.61 -17.89 -11.37
C GLN A 60 -25.65 -16.37 -11.43
N VAL A 61 -25.21 -15.81 -12.56
CA VAL A 61 -25.30 -14.38 -12.82
C VAL A 61 -26.30 -14.16 -13.95
N MET A 62 -27.19 -13.19 -13.76
CA MET A 62 -28.10 -12.73 -14.80
C MET A 62 -27.29 -11.91 -15.81
N VAL A 63 -27.11 -12.44 -17.02
CA VAL A 63 -26.39 -11.76 -18.10
C VAL A 63 -27.40 -11.11 -19.04
N GLY A 64 -27.09 -9.89 -19.50
CA GLY A 64 -27.90 -9.18 -20.49
C GLY A 64 -29.06 -8.35 -19.93
N GLN A 65 -29.07 -8.06 -18.63
CA GLN A 65 -30.00 -7.09 -18.05
C GLN A 65 -29.62 -5.65 -18.45
N PRO A 66 -30.60 -4.74 -18.67
CA PRO A 66 -30.31 -3.33 -18.83
C PRO A 66 -29.66 -2.75 -17.57
N ALA A 67 -28.98 -1.61 -17.72
CA ALA A 67 -28.44 -0.89 -16.57
C ALA A 67 -29.57 -0.55 -15.58
N THR A 68 -29.39 -0.90 -14.32
CA THR A 68 -30.38 -0.55 -13.30
C THR A 68 -30.25 0.93 -12.93
N ALA A 69 -31.34 1.54 -12.46
CA ALA A 69 -31.31 2.93 -11.98
C ALA A 69 -30.24 3.13 -10.90
N VAL A 70 -30.09 2.14 -9.99
CA VAL A 70 -29.07 2.15 -8.94
C VAL A 70 -27.66 2.13 -9.53
N GLU A 71 -27.38 1.27 -10.52
CA GLU A 71 -26.07 1.25 -11.19
C GLU A 71 -25.75 2.61 -11.84
N LEU A 72 -26.73 3.21 -12.53
CA LEU A 72 -26.54 4.51 -13.19
C LEU A 72 -26.30 5.63 -12.17
N ILE A 73 -27.07 5.67 -11.09
CA ILE A 73 -26.90 6.64 -10.00
C ILE A 73 -25.53 6.48 -9.33
N LEU A 74 -25.11 5.26 -9.01
CA LEU A 74 -23.80 5.02 -8.39
C LEU A 74 -22.65 5.42 -9.30
N ASN A 75 -22.74 5.12 -10.61
CA ASN A 75 -21.72 5.54 -11.56
C ASN A 75 -21.73 7.07 -11.77
N PHE A 76 -22.91 7.70 -11.76
CA PHE A 76 -23.03 9.16 -11.76
C PHE A 76 -22.36 9.76 -10.53
N LEU A 77 -22.65 9.26 -9.32
CA LEU A 77 -22.06 9.78 -8.09
C LEU A 77 -20.54 9.59 -8.04
N LEU A 78 -20.04 8.46 -8.54
CA LEU A 78 -18.61 8.20 -8.66
C LEU A 78 -17.95 9.20 -9.62
N GLY A 79 -18.50 9.35 -10.83
CA GLY A 79 -18.02 10.32 -11.81
C GLY A 79 -18.14 11.75 -11.30
N PHE A 80 -19.21 12.07 -10.56
CA PHE A 80 -19.43 13.37 -9.95
C PHE A 80 -18.36 13.67 -8.90
N LEU A 81 -18.07 12.74 -7.99
CA LEU A 81 -17.05 12.94 -6.97
C LEU A 81 -15.65 13.10 -7.59
N LEU A 82 -15.33 12.28 -8.59
CA LEU A 82 -14.07 12.41 -9.34
C LEU A 82 -13.99 13.73 -10.12
N GLY A 83 -15.08 14.19 -10.73
CA GLY A 83 -15.11 15.45 -11.47
C GLY A 83 -15.05 16.66 -10.54
N TYR A 84 -15.83 16.62 -9.46
CA TYR A 84 -15.96 17.68 -8.47
C TYR A 84 -14.67 17.93 -7.72
N LYS A 85 -13.87 16.87 -7.47
CA LYS A 85 -12.59 16.94 -6.76
C LYS A 85 -11.39 16.81 -7.68
N ILE A 86 -11.21 15.64 -8.27
CA ILE A 86 -9.98 15.30 -8.98
C ILE A 86 -9.84 16.12 -10.25
N LEU A 87 -10.88 16.20 -11.09
CA LEU A 87 -10.82 17.02 -12.29
C LEU A 87 -10.77 18.52 -11.96
N ALA A 88 -11.44 18.93 -10.87
CA ALA A 88 -11.39 20.30 -10.38
C ALA A 88 -9.99 20.76 -9.97
N LEU A 89 -9.14 19.88 -9.44
CA LEU A 89 -7.73 20.20 -9.16
C LEU A 89 -6.97 20.72 -10.39
N PHE A 90 -7.35 20.29 -11.59
CA PHE A 90 -6.68 20.67 -12.83
C PHE A 90 -7.34 21.84 -13.57
N ILE A 91 -8.52 22.27 -13.15
CA ILE A 91 -9.30 23.32 -13.83
C ILE A 91 -9.46 24.57 -12.97
N MET A 92 -9.50 24.42 -11.64
CA MET A 92 -9.62 25.55 -10.71
C MET A 92 -8.28 26.28 -10.53
N ASP A 93 -8.36 27.57 -10.22
CA ASP A 93 -7.19 28.44 -10.05
C ASP A 93 -6.18 27.88 -9.04
N ASP A 94 -4.89 28.08 -9.34
CA ASP A 94 -3.76 27.52 -8.58
C ASP A 94 -3.79 27.89 -7.08
N SER A 95 -4.34 29.05 -6.72
CA SER A 95 -4.43 29.51 -5.31
C SER A 95 -5.39 28.67 -4.47
N ALA A 96 -6.42 28.06 -5.08
CA ALA A 96 -7.36 27.19 -4.39
C ALA A 96 -6.85 25.74 -4.27
N THR A 97 -5.81 25.38 -5.05
CA THR A 97 -5.33 24.00 -5.21
C THR A 97 -3.87 23.82 -4.77
N GLU A 98 -3.24 24.85 -4.18
CA GLU A 98 -1.83 24.83 -3.73
C GLU A 98 -1.50 23.63 -2.82
N ASP A 99 -2.45 23.21 -1.99
CA ASP A 99 -2.36 21.96 -1.22
C ASP A 99 -3.42 20.96 -1.73
N PRO A 100 -3.02 19.97 -2.55
CA PRO A 100 -3.94 18.99 -3.12
C PRO A 100 -4.63 18.14 -2.05
N GLN A 101 -3.94 17.83 -0.95
CA GLN A 101 -4.52 17.04 0.13
C GLN A 101 -5.60 17.84 0.83
N GLN A 102 -5.31 19.08 1.22
CA GLN A 102 -6.29 19.95 1.86
C GLN A 102 -7.50 20.20 0.95
N PHE A 103 -7.28 20.38 -0.35
CA PHE A 103 -8.36 20.56 -1.32
C PHE A 103 -9.28 19.33 -1.40
N ILE A 104 -8.73 18.12 -1.46
CA ILE A 104 -9.50 16.87 -1.53
C ILE A 104 -10.43 16.73 -0.32
N PHE A 105 -9.94 17.05 0.89
CA PHE A 105 -10.72 16.96 2.13
C PHE A 105 -11.59 18.20 2.43
N SER A 106 -11.49 19.27 1.63
CA SER A 106 -12.31 20.49 1.80
C SER A 106 -13.76 20.32 1.27
N GLY A 107 -14.61 21.34 1.46
CA GLY A 107 -15.90 21.42 0.76
C GLY A 107 -15.82 21.95 -0.69
N ILE A 108 -14.66 22.48 -1.09
CA ILE A 108 -14.47 23.22 -2.35
C ILE A 108 -14.37 22.24 -3.53
N GLY A 109 -14.93 22.61 -4.69
CA GLY A 109 -14.85 21.79 -5.91
C GLY A 109 -15.56 22.44 -7.09
N SER A 110 -15.52 21.77 -8.24
CA SER A 110 -16.15 22.25 -9.47
C SER A 110 -17.43 21.49 -9.79
N TRP A 111 -18.58 22.14 -9.57
CA TRP A 111 -19.89 21.58 -9.91
C TRP A 111 -20.03 21.22 -11.40
N PRO A 112 -19.63 22.09 -12.36
CA PRO A 112 -19.71 21.75 -13.78
C PRO A 112 -18.86 20.53 -14.14
N ALA A 113 -17.64 20.44 -13.60
CA ALA A 113 -16.76 19.29 -13.82
C ALA A 113 -17.34 18.00 -13.23
N GLY A 114 -17.91 18.09 -12.01
CA GLY A 114 -18.61 16.98 -11.36
C GLY A 114 -19.82 16.50 -12.17
N ILE A 115 -20.74 17.39 -12.52
CA ILE A 115 -21.93 17.02 -13.30
C ILE A 115 -21.54 16.43 -14.66
N GLY A 116 -20.60 17.06 -15.37
CA GLY A 116 -20.13 16.60 -16.67
C GLY A 116 -19.53 15.18 -16.62
N LEU A 117 -18.62 14.94 -15.67
CA LEU A 117 -17.98 13.63 -15.53
C LEU A 117 -18.95 12.56 -14.97
N GLY A 118 -19.87 12.96 -14.09
CA GLY A 118 -20.94 12.10 -13.60
C GLY A 118 -21.86 11.62 -14.72
N LEU A 119 -22.33 12.54 -15.58
CA LEU A 119 -23.14 12.19 -16.74
C LEU A 119 -22.37 11.30 -17.72
N LEU A 120 -21.07 11.56 -17.93
CA LEU A 120 -20.22 10.72 -18.76
C LEU A 120 -20.16 9.29 -18.21
N PHE A 121 -19.90 9.10 -16.92
CA PHE A 121 -19.79 7.77 -16.31
C PHE A 121 -21.12 7.00 -16.35
N ALA A 122 -22.22 7.67 -16.04
CA ALA A 122 -23.55 7.08 -16.18
C ALA A 122 -23.87 6.70 -17.63
N GLY A 123 -23.54 7.58 -18.59
CA GLY A 123 -23.71 7.35 -20.02
C GLY A 123 -22.86 6.20 -20.54
N LEU A 124 -21.58 6.12 -20.15
CA LEU A 124 -20.68 5.01 -20.47
C LEU A 124 -21.21 3.69 -19.89
N LYS A 125 -21.71 3.71 -18.66
CA LYS A 125 -22.28 2.50 -18.04
C LYS A 125 -23.54 2.04 -18.74
N TRP A 126 -24.41 2.99 -19.08
CA TRP A 126 -25.60 2.72 -19.87
C TRP A 126 -25.24 2.13 -21.24
N TYR A 127 -24.26 2.72 -21.94
CA TYR A 127 -23.78 2.24 -23.24
C TYR A 127 -23.22 0.82 -23.16
N GLU A 128 -22.36 0.54 -22.17
CA GLU A 128 -21.77 -0.78 -21.93
C GLU A 128 -22.86 -1.85 -21.72
N LYS A 129 -23.83 -1.57 -20.84
CA LYS A 129 -24.92 -2.50 -20.54
C LYS A 129 -25.86 -2.68 -21.72
N ASN A 130 -26.13 -1.63 -22.49
CA ASN A 130 -26.98 -1.72 -23.66
C ASN A 130 -26.30 -2.53 -24.78
N LYS A 131 -24.97 -2.45 -24.92
CA LYS A 131 -24.18 -3.30 -25.82
C LYS A 131 -24.18 -4.78 -25.41
N GLN A 132 -24.24 -5.06 -24.11
CA GLN A 132 -24.29 -6.42 -23.56
C GLN A 132 -25.73 -6.95 -23.36
N LYS A 133 -26.75 -6.15 -23.70
CA LYS A 133 -28.16 -6.48 -23.49
C LYS A 133 -28.56 -7.65 -24.37
N LEU A 134 -29.17 -8.66 -23.77
CA LEU A 134 -29.74 -9.80 -24.49
C LEU A 134 -31.26 -9.59 -24.68
N PRO A 135 -31.87 -10.15 -25.74
CA PRO A 135 -33.31 -10.07 -25.96
C PRO A 135 -34.14 -10.63 -24.79
N LYS A 136 -33.59 -11.65 -24.10
CA LYS A 136 -34.07 -12.15 -22.82
C LYS A 136 -32.87 -12.31 -21.89
N PRO A 137 -32.89 -11.75 -20.68
CA PRO A 137 -31.84 -11.98 -19.71
C PRO A 137 -31.72 -13.47 -19.37
N GLU A 138 -30.52 -14.02 -19.47
CA GLU A 138 -30.25 -15.44 -19.23
C GLU A 138 -29.49 -15.63 -17.92
N LYS A 139 -29.87 -16.65 -17.14
CA LYS A 139 -29.04 -17.13 -16.03
C LYS A 139 -27.88 -17.91 -16.59
N ARG A 140 -26.68 -17.35 -16.53
CA ARG A 140 -25.45 -18.05 -16.89
C ARG A 140 -24.71 -18.45 -15.62
N THR A 141 -24.36 -19.72 -15.54
CA THR A 141 -23.46 -20.21 -14.49
C THR A 141 -22.06 -19.80 -14.87
N ILE A 142 -21.51 -18.80 -14.18
CA ILE A 142 -20.11 -18.41 -14.33
C ILE A 142 -19.29 -19.04 -13.22
N ARG A 143 -18.09 -19.52 -13.57
CA ARG A 143 -17.09 -20.02 -12.62
C ARG A 143 -16.18 -18.88 -12.25
N ILE A 144 -16.28 -18.40 -11.00
CA ILE A 144 -15.41 -17.35 -10.50
C ILE A 144 -14.29 -18.00 -9.70
N TRP A 145 -13.06 -17.77 -10.14
CA TRP A 145 -11.87 -18.29 -9.47
C TRP A 145 -11.34 -17.32 -8.40
N PRO A 146 -10.54 -17.81 -7.43
CA PRO A 146 -9.92 -16.93 -6.44
C PRO A 146 -9.07 -15.81 -7.04
N GLN A 147 -8.36 -16.05 -8.16
CA GLN A 147 -7.59 -14.99 -8.82
C GLN A 147 -8.45 -13.86 -9.41
N ASP A 148 -9.71 -14.13 -9.76
CA ASP A 148 -10.63 -13.11 -10.30
C ASP A 148 -11.12 -12.16 -9.19
N ARG A 149 -10.97 -12.58 -7.92
CA ARG A 149 -11.41 -11.85 -6.73
C ARG A 149 -10.33 -10.93 -6.16
N VAL A 150 -9.13 -10.91 -6.76
CA VAL A 150 -8.02 -10.09 -6.26
C VAL A 150 -8.37 -8.61 -6.27
N GLY A 151 -9.07 -8.12 -7.29
CA GLY A 151 -9.53 -6.72 -7.32
C GLY A 151 -10.43 -6.36 -6.13
N GLU A 152 -11.36 -7.24 -5.78
CA GLU A 152 -12.23 -7.08 -4.60
C GLU A 152 -11.40 -7.08 -3.30
N MET A 153 -10.42 -7.97 -3.17
CA MET A 153 -9.51 -8.00 -2.01
C MET A 153 -8.65 -6.73 -1.90
N THR A 154 -8.16 -6.21 -3.02
CA THR A 154 -7.36 -4.97 -3.07
C THR A 154 -8.20 -3.77 -2.62
N ILE A 155 -9.46 -3.69 -3.06
CA ILE A 155 -10.38 -2.63 -2.61
C ILE A 155 -10.67 -2.76 -1.12
N LEU A 156 -10.91 -3.97 -0.62
CA LEU A 156 -11.08 -4.20 0.82
C LEU A 156 -9.82 -3.80 1.60
N ALA A 157 -8.63 -4.13 1.11
CA ALA A 157 -7.36 -3.74 1.74
C ALA A 157 -7.23 -2.22 1.82
N LEU A 158 -7.56 -1.51 0.75
CA LEU A 158 -7.52 -0.04 0.72
C LEU A 158 -8.52 0.56 1.70
N VAL A 159 -9.80 0.16 1.63
CA VAL A 159 -10.87 0.74 2.43
C VAL A 159 -10.68 0.44 3.92
N PHE A 160 -10.53 -0.83 4.29
CA PHE A 160 -10.35 -1.21 5.70
C PHE A 160 -8.96 -0.86 6.23
N GLY A 161 -7.96 -0.74 5.35
CA GLY A 161 -6.64 -0.23 5.71
C GLY A 161 -6.69 1.23 6.13
N LEU A 162 -7.33 2.10 5.33
CA LEU A 162 -7.48 3.51 5.66
C LEU A 162 -8.39 3.73 6.88
N ILE A 163 -9.55 3.06 6.92
CA ILE A 163 -10.46 3.15 8.08
C ILE A 163 -9.76 2.65 9.34
N GLY A 164 -9.11 1.49 9.29
CA GLY A 164 -8.40 0.93 10.43
C GLY A 164 -7.27 1.82 10.93
N ALA A 165 -6.49 2.39 10.01
CA ALA A 165 -5.39 3.28 10.37
C ALA A 165 -5.88 4.53 11.09
N LYS A 166 -7.01 5.09 10.63
CA LYS A 166 -7.62 6.28 11.23
C LYS A 166 -8.26 6.00 12.58
N VAL A 167 -8.96 4.88 12.70
CA VAL A 167 -9.62 4.48 13.95
C VAL A 167 -8.58 4.22 15.05
N PHE A 168 -7.47 3.56 14.73
CA PHE A 168 -6.41 3.32 15.71
C PHE A 168 -5.68 4.60 16.11
N ASP A 169 -5.43 5.51 15.18
CA ASP A 169 -4.88 6.84 15.51
C ASP A 169 -5.76 7.59 16.51
N ILE A 170 -7.09 7.54 16.32
CA ILE A 170 -8.07 8.11 17.26
C ILE A 170 -7.99 7.45 18.63
N PHE A 171 -7.82 6.13 18.69
CA PHE A 171 -7.70 5.42 19.97
C PHE A 171 -6.37 5.69 20.68
N GLU A 172 -5.27 5.80 19.94
CA GLU A 172 -3.95 6.15 20.48
C GLU A 172 -3.93 7.58 21.03
N ASN A 173 -4.64 8.51 20.38
CA ASN A 173 -4.72 9.93 20.75
C ASN A 173 -6.08 10.31 21.37
N TRP A 174 -6.74 9.39 22.08
CA TRP A 174 -8.13 9.54 22.53
C TRP A 174 -8.40 10.83 23.32
N SER A 175 -7.50 11.24 24.21
CA SER A 175 -7.66 12.46 25.01
C SER A 175 -7.64 13.74 24.19
N ASP A 176 -6.87 13.79 23.11
CA ASP A 176 -6.80 14.96 22.22
C ASP A 176 -7.90 14.91 21.15
N PHE A 177 -8.28 13.70 20.70
CA PHE A 177 -9.46 13.50 19.88
C PHE A 177 -10.72 14.08 20.53
N LEU A 178 -10.95 13.82 21.82
CA LEU A 178 -12.13 14.35 22.54
C LEU A 178 -12.19 15.88 22.58
N LYS A 179 -11.04 16.56 22.50
CA LYS A 179 -10.98 18.04 22.47
C LYS A 179 -11.24 18.59 21.07
N HIS A 180 -10.78 17.89 20.02
CA HIS A 180 -10.84 18.36 18.64
C HIS A 180 -11.31 17.29 17.64
N PRO A 181 -12.54 16.75 17.80
CA PRO A 181 -12.98 15.56 17.05
C PRO A 181 -13.09 15.78 15.54
N SER A 182 -13.51 16.97 15.10
CA SER A 182 -13.60 17.30 13.67
C SER A 182 -12.23 17.34 13.00
N SER A 183 -11.22 17.88 13.68
CA SER A 183 -9.86 17.95 13.14
C SER A 183 -9.27 16.56 12.93
N TYR A 184 -9.47 15.65 13.90
CA TYR A 184 -8.99 14.28 13.77
C TYR A 184 -9.76 13.52 12.69
N LEU A 185 -11.09 13.62 12.60
CA LEU A 185 -11.86 12.85 11.60
C LEU A 185 -11.57 13.26 10.14
N PHE A 186 -11.42 14.57 9.88
CA PHE A 186 -11.27 15.10 8.53
C PHE A 186 -9.82 15.42 8.14
N SER A 187 -8.86 15.31 9.07
CA SER A 187 -7.45 15.52 8.72
C SER A 187 -6.90 14.36 7.86
N PRO A 188 -6.16 14.66 6.78
CA PRO A 188 -5.38 13.67 6.04
C PRO A 188 -4.23 13.06 6.87
N SER A 189 -3.82 13.70 7.96
CA SER A 189 -2.78 13.21 8.87
C SER A 189 -3.33 12.28 9.95
N GLY A 190 -2.46 11.56 10.66
CA GLY A 190 -2.85 10.64 11.74
C GLY A 190 -3.36 9.31 11.20
N LEU A 191 -2.45 8.50 10.65
CA LEU A 191 -2.75 7.16 10.14
C LEU A 191 -1.81 6.15 10.79
N THR A 192 -2.33 5.36 11.73
CA THR A 192 -1.55 4.33 12.41
C THR A 192 -1.44 3.07 11.55
N PHE A 193 -0.22 2.67 11.19
CA PHE A 193 0.04 1.51 10.34
C PHE A 193 -0.62 0.21 10.86
N TYR A 194 -0.50 -0.07 12.16
CA TYR A 194 -1.00 -1.33 12.74
C TYR A 194 -2.52 -1.45 12.66
N GLY A 195 -3.24 -0.35 12.88
CA GLY A 195 -4.70 -0.33 12.73
C GLY A 195 -5.12 -0.69 11.31
N GLY A 196 -4.44 -0.11 10.31
CA GLY A 196 -4.71 -0.41 8.92
C GLY A 196 -4.42 -1.87 8.57
N LEU A 197 -3.27 -2.40 9.00
CA LEU A 197 -2.89 -3.79 8.75
C LEU A 197 -3.89 -4.78 9.35
N ILE A 198 -4.27 -4.60 10.63
CA ILE A 198 -5.17 -5.51 11.35
C ILE A 198 -6.56 -5.50 10.73
N CYS A 199 -7.15 -4.33 10.51
CA CYS A 199 -8.49 -4.21 9.94
C CYS A 199 -8.55 -4.75 8.51
N ALA A 200 -7.57 -4.44 7.66
CA ALA A 200 -7.48 -4.98 6.31
C ALA A 200 -7.34 -6.51 6.30
N ALA A 201 -6.47 -7.06 7.15
CA ALA A 201 -6.25 -8.51 7.24
C ALA A 201 -7.53 -9.24 7.69
N ILE A 202 -8.26 -8.71 8.67
CA ILE A 202 -9.53 -9.28 9.14
C ILE A 202 -10.59 -9.22 8.03
N ALA A 203 -10.72 -8.09 7.34
CA ALA A 203 -11.69 -7.94 6.24
C ALA A 203 -11.42 -8.93 5.10
N ILE A 204 -10.16 -9.06 4.67
CA ILE A 204 -9.75 -10.02 3.65
C ILE A 204 -9.95 -11.46 4.13
N TRP A 205 -9.69 -11.76 5.41
CA TRP A 205 -9.90 -13.09 5.96
C TRP A 205 -11.38 -13.50 5.96
N ILE A 206 -12.26 -12.61 6.42
CA ILE A 206 -13.72 -12.83 6.40
C ILE A 206 -14.20 -13.04 4.95
N TYR A 207 -13.73 -12.19 4.03
CA TYR A 207 -14.04 -12.31 2.61
C TYR A 207 -13.57 -13.64 2.02
N ALA A 208 -12.31 -14.01 2.25
CA ALA A 208 -11.72 -15.26 1.79
C ALA A 208 -12.50 -16.48 2.29
N ARG A 209 -12.92 -16.48 3.57
CA ARG A 209 -13.74 -17.53 4.18
C ARG A 209 -15.10 -17.65 3.50
N LYS A 210 -15.79 -16.52 3.26
CA LYS A 210 -17.09 -16.48 2.56
C LYS A 210 -17.01 -17.05 1.13
N HIS A 211 -15.83 -16.96 0.51
CA HIS A 211 -15.56 -17.42 -0.85
C HIS A 211 -14.80 -18.75 -0.91
N ASN A 212 -14.66 -19.49 0.20
CA ASN A 212 -13.97 -20.79 0.29
C ASN A 212 -12.53 -20.76 -0.23
N ILE A 213 -11.84 -19.63 -0.10
CA ILE A 213 -10.44 -19.48 -0.47
C ILE A 213 -9.61 -20.00 0.71
N GLY A 214 -8.80 -21.03 0.48
CA GLY A 214 -8.02 -21.68 1.54
C GLY A 214 -7.06 -20.73 2.23
N PHE A 215 -7.16 -20.63 3.57
CA PHE A 215 -6.39 -19.68 4.39
C PHE A 215 -4.87 -19.75 4.13
N TRP A 216 -4.28 -20.94 4.22
CA TRP A 216 -2.84 -21.12 4.01
C TRP A 216 -2.41 -20.84 2.56
N HIS A 217 -3.24 -21.20 1.59
CA HIS A 217 -2.95 -20.97 0.19
C HIS A 217 -3.02 -19.49 -0.17
N LEU A 218 -3.95 -18.74 0.41
CA LEU A 218 -4.04 -17.29 0.25
C LEU A 218 -2.83 -16.61 0.89
N ASN A 219 -2.47 -16.97 2.13
CA ASN A 219 -1.31 -16.37 2.82
C ASN A 219 0.01 -16.69 2.11
N ASP A 220 0.21 -17.94 1.64
CA ASP A 220 1.38 -18.28 0.82
C ASP A 220 1.40 -17.46 -0.47
N ALA A 221 0.25 -17.20 -1.10
CA ALA A 221 0.18 -16.40 -2.31
C ALA A 221 0.43 -14.91 -2.05
N ALA A 222 -0.01 -14.40 -0.89
CA ALA A 222 0.16 -13.02 -0.47
C ALA A 222 1.60 -12.72 -0.02
N ALA A 223 2.32 -13.67 0.59
CA ALA A 223 3.69 -13.48 1.09
C ALA A 223 4.64 -12.75 0.11
N PRO A 224 4.87 -13.24 -1.12
CA PRO A 224 5.73 -12.51 -2.07
C PRO A 224 5.11 -11.18 -2.51
N ALA A 225 3.78 -11.09 -2.64
CA ALA A 225 3.10 -9.86 -3.02
C ALA A 225 3.29 -8.76 -1.96
N LEU A 226 3.19 -9.09 -0.67
CA LEU A 226 3.42 -8.18 0.45
C LEU A 226 4.86 -7.67 0.49
N MET A 227 5.83 -8.57 0.30
CA MET A 227 7.25 -8.19 0.29
C MET A 227 7.60 -7.28 -0.90
N LEU A 228 7.04 -7.55 -2.08
CA LEU A 228 7.19 -6.67 -3.24
C LEU A 228 6.53 -5.31 -2.99
N ALA A 229 5.31 -5.31 -2.44
CA ALA A 229 4.59 -4.08 -2.12
C ALA A 229 5.38 -3.21 -1.13
N TYR A 230 5.97 -3.83 -0.11
CA TYR A 230 6.82 -3.16 0.86
C TYR A 230 8.05 -2.52 0.19
N GLY A 231 8.82 -3.29 -0.59
CA GLY A 231 10.00 -2.77 -1.27
C GLY A 231 9.66 -1.63 -2.24
N VAL A 232 8.57 -1.72 -2.98
CA VAL A 232 8.13 -0.65 -3.91
C VAL A 232 7.59 0.57 -3.17
N GLY A 233 6.82 0.37 -2.10
CA GLY A 233 6.32 1.45 -1.26
C GLY A 233 7.45 2.28 -0.64
N ARG A 234 8.55 1.61 -0.25
CA ARG A 234 9.76 2.26 0.30
C ARG A 234 10.50 3.14 -0.70
N ILE A 235 10.30 2.92 -2.00
CA ILE A 235 10.79 3.87 -3.02
C ILE A 235 10.12 5.23 -2.81
N GLY A 236 8.81 5.24 -2.52
CA GLY A 236 8.05 6.44 -2.19
C GLY A 236 8.66 7.21 -1.03
N CYS A 237 9.00 6.53 0.06
CA CYS A 237 9.68 7.11 1.22
C CYS A 237 11.03 7.71 0.83
N GLN A 238 11.85 6.96 0.08
CA GLN A 238 13.17 7.39 -0.34
C GLN A 238 13.12 8.64 -1.23
N VAL A 239 12.21 8.71 -2.21
CA VAL A 239 12.16 9.83 -3.15
C VAL A 239 11.50 11.07 -2.56
N ALA A 240 10.54 10.89 -1.65
CA ALA A 240 9.85 12.01 -1.01
C ALA A 240 10.67 12.63 0.14
N GLY A 241 11.50 11.83 0.81
CA GLY A 241 12.15 12.26 2.06
C GLY A 241 11.09 12.50 3.14
N ASP A 242 10.31 11.48 3.47
CA ASP A 242 9.15 11.56 4.36
C ASP A 242 9.45 11.31 5.84
N GLY A 243 10.72 11.34 6.25
CA GLY A 243 11.14 11.16 7.64
C GLY A 243 11.58 9.75 7.99
N ASP A 244 11.48 8.81 7.05
CA ASP A 244 11.81 7.41 7.29
C ASP A 244 13.31 7.07 7.23
N TRP A 245 14.16 8.08 7.41
CA TRP A 245 15.61 7.99 7.39
C TRP A 245 16.21 7.49 8.72
N GLY A 246 17.49 7.14 8.67
CA GLY A 246 18.24 6.59 9.79
C GLY A 246 18.84 7.61 10.72
N VAL A 247 19.63 7.12 11.68
CA VAL A 247 20.48 7.96 12.54
C VAL A 247 21.62 8.58 11.72
N ASP A 248 22.25 9.61 12.30
CA ASP A 248 23.44 10.26 11.74
C ASP A 248 24.51 9.25 11.35
N ASN A 249 25.01 9.38 10.13
CA ASN A 249 26.08 8.56 9.58
C ASN A 249 27.26 9.43 9.17
N LEU A 250 28.20 9.61 10.10
CA LEU A 250 29.47 10.29 9.87
C LEU A 250 30.60 9.32 9.50
N ASN A 251 30.30 8.02 9.34
CA ASN A 251 31.30 7.02 9.04
C ASN A 251 31.72 7.09 7.57
N PRO A 252 33.01 6.85 7.25
CA PRO A 252 33.47 6.77 5.87
C PRO A 252 32.75 5.64 5.13
N LYS A 253 32.45 5.85 3.86
CA LYS A 253 31.78 4.83 3.04
C LYS A 253 32.66 3.59 2.89
N PRO A 254 32.08 2.38 2.94
CA PRO A 254 32.85 1.13 2.90
C PRO A 254 33.49 0.85 1.54
N PHE A 255 32.91 1.39 0.45
CA PHE A 255 33.36 1.15 -0.91
C PHE A 255 33.47 2.46 -1.69
N SER A 256 34.59 2.67 -2.38
CA SER A 256 34.86 3.89 -3.14
C SER A 256 33.91 4.09 -4.32
N TRP A 257 33.48 3.01 -4.98
CA TRP A 257 32.56 3.03 -6.12
C TRP A 257 31.11 3.34 -5.73
N LEU A 258 30.77 3.23 -4.45
CA LEU A 258 29.41 3.46 -3.97
C LEU A 258 29.11 4.98 -3.99
N PRO A 259 28.01 5.42 -4.63
CA PRO A 259 27.52 6.79 -4.52
C PRO A 259 27.29 7.19 -3.07
N ASP A 260 27.63 8.43 -2.71
CA ASP A 260 27.59 8.87 -1.31
C ASP A 260 26.16 8.80 -0.74
N TRP A 261 25.15 9.17 -1.54
CA TRP A 261 23.74 9.10 -1.16
C TRP A 261 23.25 7.70 -0.82
N MET A 262 23.93 6.63 -1.27
CA MET A 262 23.61 5.24 -0.91
C MET A 262 24.19 4.84 0.45
N TRP A 263 25.07 5.64 1.05
CA TRP A 263 25.68 5.39 2.35
C TRP A 263 25.26 6.41 3.40
N ALA A 264 25.38 7.70 3.07
CA ALA A 264 25.12 8.82 3.95
C ALA A 264 24.45 9.95 3.13
N TYR A 265 23.26 10.38 3.53
CA TYR A 265 22.46 11.31 2.73
C TYR A 265 21.78 12.37 3.59
N THR A 266 21.73 13.63 3.11
CA THR A 266 21.12 14.75 3.83
C THR A 266 19.65 14.99 3.47
N TYR A 267 19.07 14.22 2.54
CA TYR A 267 17.68 14.38 2.10
C TYR A 267 17.32 15.85 1.75
N PRO A 268 18.01 16.48 0.79
CA PRO A 268 17.69 17.84 0.37
C PRO A 268 16.32 17.88 -0.29
N HIS A 269 15.54 18.92 -0.01
CA HIS A 269 14.16 19.09 -0.46
C HIS A 269 13.18 18.04 0.09
N ASN A 270 13.40 17.58 1.33
CA ASN A 270 12.51 16.61 1.98
C ASN A 270 11.10 17.18 2.19
N VAL A 271 10.08 16.32 2.03
CA VAL A 271 8.66 16.72 2.12
C VAL A 271 8.25 17.17 3.53
N ASN A 272 8.99 16.73 4.56
CA ASN A 272 8.75 17.13 5.94
C ASN A 272 9.33 18.50 6.30
N GLU A 273 10.01 19.18 5.36
CA GLU A 273 10.68 20.47 5.56
C GLU A 273 11.56 20.49 6.82
N THR A 274 12.23 19.36 7.10
CA THR A 274 13.06 19.19 8.29
C THR A 274 14.51 19.58 7.99
N GLY A 275 15.15 20.23 8.96
CA GLY A 275 16.57 20.58 8.92
C GLY A 275 16.82 22.06 8.63
N ASN A 276 17.96 22.36 8.02
CA ASN A 276 18.41 23.72 7.73
C ASN A 276 17.97 24.19 6.34
N PRO A 277 17.72 25.49 6.14
CA PRO A 277 17.44 26.05 4.82
C PRO A 277 18.63 25.87 3.87
N ILE A 278 18.36 25.44 2.64
CA ILE A 278 19.34 25.31 1.57
C ILE A 278 19.67 26.72 1.03
N PRO A 279 20.95 27.16 1.00
CA PRO A 279 21.33 28.47 0.51
C PRO A 279 20.83 28.73 -0.92
N GLY A 280 20.11 29.83 -1.12
CA GLY A 280 19.56 30.23 -2.42
C GLY A 280 18.26 29.51 -2.83
N CYS A 281 17.72 28.63 -1.99
CA CYS A 281 16.39 28.03 -2.20
C CYS A 281 15.32 28.83 -1.42
N ILE A 282 14.25 29.23 -2.10
CA ILE A 282 13.12 29.96 -1.49
C ILE A 282 11.83 29.21 -1.81
N GLY A 283 11.00 28.97 -0.79
CA GLY A 283 9.70 28.32 -0.92
C GLY A 283 9.62 26.97 -0.20
N LYS A 284 8.56 26.21 -0.51
CA LYS A 284 8.36 24.87 0.07
C LYS A 284 9.45 23.91 -0.36
N TYR A 285 9.75 22.94 0.51
CA TYR A 285 10.77 21.92 0.28
C TYR A 285 12.17 22.51 0.05
N CYS A 286 12.54 23.58 0.76
CA CYS A 286 13.88 24.19 0.67
C CYS A 286 14.79 23.83 1.85
N ASN A 287 14.55 22.70 2.51
CA ASN A 287 15.32 22.27 3.69
C ASN A 287 16.09 20.97 3.41
N GLU A 288 17.21 20.80 4.13
CA GLU A 288 18.00 19.58 4.17
C GLU A 288 18.49 19.27 5.59
N LEU A 289 18.79 18.01 5.88
CA LEU A 289 19.27 17.60 7.20
C LEU A 289 20.66 18.19 7.48
N PRO A 290 20.93 18.65 8.72
CA PRO A 290 22.22 19.24 9.09
C PRO A 290 23.38 18.24 9.05
N HIS A 291 23.08 16.96 9.30
CA HIS A 291 24.04 15.87 9.24
C HIS A 291 23.53 14.81 8.26
N PRO A 292 24.43 14.14 7.53
CA PRO A 292 24.03 13.04 6.67
C PRO A 292 23.63 11.85 7.53
N VAL A 293 22.58 11.14 7.12
CA VAL A 293 22.01 10.00 7.84
C VAL A 293 22.07 8.73 7.00
N TYR A 294 21.91 7.57 7.62
CA TYR A 294 21.73 6.33 6.87
C TYR A 294 20.44 6.39 6.04
N PRO A 295 20.49 6.13 4.72
CA PRO A 295 19.30 6.14 3.87
C PRO A 295 18.49 4.84 4.05
N THR A 296 17.89 4.65 5.22
CA THR A 296 17.14 3.43 5.57
C THR A 296 16.04 3.05 4.58
N PRO A 297 15.25 3.98 4.00
CA PRO A 297 14.25 3.60 3.00
C PRO A 297 14.88 2.95 1.78
N PHE A 298 16.05 3.42 1.33
CA PHE A 298 16.79 2.81 0.24
C PHE A 298 17.25 1.38 0.58
N TYR A 299 17.73 1.16 1.80
CA TYR A 299 18.08 -0.19 2.26
C TYR A 299 16.85 -1.11 2.33
N GLU A 300 15.72 -0.60 2.82
CA GLU A 300 14.43 -1.31 2.85
C GLU A 300 13.96 -1.66 1.43
N VAL A 301 14.16 -0.81 0.42
CA VAL A 301 13.88 -1.10 -1.00
C VAL A 301 14.72 -2.30 -1.47
N ILE A 302 16.05 -2.24 -1.30
CA ILE A 302 16.95 -3.32 -1.74
C ILE A 302 16.59 -4.63 -1.06
N MET A 303 16.46 -4.60 0.27
CA MET A 303 16.14 -5.79 1.05
C MET A 303 14.76 -6.33 0.66
N GLY A 304 13.75 -5.48 0.51
CA GLY A 304 12.41 -5.88 0.06
C GLY A 304 12.44 -6.58 -1.31
N LEU A 305 13.18 -6.05 -2.28
CA LEU A 305 13.32 -6.67 -3.61
C LEU A 305 14.10 -7.99 -3.56
N LEU A 306 15.18 -8.07 -2.77
CA LEU A 306 15.96 -9.31 -2.60
C LEU A 306 15.13 -10.39 -1.88
N LEU A 307 14.39 -10.02 -0.84
CA LEU A 307 13.51 -10.94 -0.11
C LEU A 307 12.31 -11.37 -0.95
N PHE A 308 11.75 -10.47 -1.78
CA PHE A 308 10.78 -10.84 -2.79
C PHE A 308 11.37 -11.88 -3.75
N ALA A 309 12.57 -11.64 -4.30
CA ALA A 309 13.24 -12.57 -5.20
C ALA A 309 13.50 -13.93 -4.53
N LEU A 310 13.92 -13.93 -3.26
CA LEU A 310 14.07 -15.14 -2.44
C LEU A 310 12.74 -15.89 -2.35
N LEU A 311 11.68 -15.26 -1.84
CA LEU A 311 10.36 -15.88 -1.69
C LEU A 311 9.81 -16.37 -3.03
N TRP A 312 9.99 -15.58 -4.08
CA TRP A 312 9.58 -15.94 -5.43
C TRP A 312 10.34 -17.17 -5.91
N SER A 313 11.66 -17.25 -5.73
CA SER A 313 12.47 -18.38 -6.18
C SER A 313 12.12 -19.70 -5.47
N VAL A 314 11.73 -19.66 -4.20
CA VAL A 314 11.44 -20.85 -3.39
C VAL A 314 9.97 -21.27 -3.40
N ARG A 315 9.05 -20.43 -3.89
CA ARG A 315 7.60 -20.69 -3.86
C ARG A 315 7.15 -22.02 -4.50
N LYS A 316 7.91 -22.51 -5.48
CA LYS A 316 7.63 -23.79 -6.16
C LYS A 316 8.23 -25.00 -5.42
N LYS A 317 9.22 -24.77 -4.55
CA LYS A 317 9.89 -25.82 -3.75
C LYS A 317 9.12 -26.11 -2.47
N LEU A 318 8.47 -25.09 -1.89
CA LEU A 318 7.68 -25.21 -0.66
C LEU A 318 6.25 -25.68 -0.96
N LYS A 319 6.04 -27.00 -0.86
CA LYS A 319 4.74 -27.64 -1.14
C LYS A 319 3.79 -27.70 0.05
N VAL A 320 4.30 -27.55 1.27
CA VAL A 320 3.47 -27.60 2.49
C VAL A 320 2.74 -26.27 2.64
N PRO A 321 1.39 -26.25 2.66
CA PRO A 321 0.63 -24.99 2.78
C PRO A 321 1.01 -24.22 4.04
N GLY A 322 1.22 -22.92 3.90
CA GLY A 322 1.56 -21.99 4.97
C GLY A 322 3.06 -21.84 5.24
N THR A 323 3.91 -22.71 4.65
CA THR A 323 5.37 -22.63 4.87
C THR A 323 6.02 -21.47 4.13
N LEU A 324 5.47 -21.03 3.00
CA LEU A 324 6.00 -19.84 2.30
C LEU A 324 5.65 -18.58 3.08
N PHE A 325 4.45 -18.50 3.66
CA PHE A 325 4.07 -17.42 4.57
C PHE A 325 4.91 -17.41 5.86
N ALA A 326 5.17 -18.58 6.44
CA ALA A 326 6.06 -18.70 7.60
C ALA A 326 7.49 -18.19 7.29
N LEU A 327 8.02 -18.51 6.10
CA LEU A 327 9.30 -17.97 5.64
C LEU A 327 9.26 -16.45 5.48
N TYR A 328 8.18 -15.91 4.90
CA TYR A 328 7.97 -14.46 4.80
C TYR A 328 8.03 -13.78 6.17
N LEU A 329 7.33 -14.31 7.19
CA LEU A 329 7.36 -13.75 8.55
C LEU A 329 8.78 -13.74 9.14
N MET A 330 9.55 -14.82 8.94
CA MET A 330 10.93 -14.89 9.41
C MET A 330 11.82 -13.86 8.72
N VAL A 331 11.81 -13.80 7.38
CA VAL A 331 12.71 -12.87 6.66
C VAL A 331 12.31 -11.41 6.82
N ASN A 332 11.00 -11.13 6.93
CA ASN A 332 10.51 -9.78 7.23
C ASN A 332 10.87 -9.37 8.66
N GLY A 333 10.76 -10.27 9.64
CA GLY A 333 11.23 -10.02 11.01
C GLY A 333 12.73 -9.71 11.05
N ILE A 334 13.55 -10.48 10.36
CA ILE A 334 15.00 -10.21 10.28
C ILE A 334 15.27 -8.84 9.65
N GLU A 335 14.65 -8.56 8.50
CA GLU A 335 14.85 -7.28 7.81
C GLU A 335 14.47 -6.10 8.70
N ARG A 336 13.28 -6.16 9.30
CA ARG A 336 12.80 -5.10 10.17
C ARG A 336 13.71 -4.90 11.38
N PHE A 337 14.19 -5.98 11.99
CA PHE A 337 15.11 -5.89 13.12
C PHE A 337 16.43 -5.22 12.74
N LEU A 338 17.00 -5.54 11.57
CA LEU A 338 18.27 -4.97 11.11
C LEU A 338 18.15 -3.48 10.78
N ILE A 339 17.09 -3.08 10.08
CA ILE A 339 16.83 -1.67 9.75
C ILE A 339 16.56 -0.85 11.02
N GLU A 340 15.87 -1.43 11.99
CA GLU A 340 15.54 -0.77 13.24
C GLU A 340 16.77 -0.36 14.05
N LYS A 341 17.89 -1.09 13.93
CA LYS A 341 19.15 -0.73 14.61
C LYS A 341 19.78 0.57 14.09
N ILE A 342 19.43 0.99 12.88
CA ILE A 342 19.97 2.18 12.22
C ILE A 342 18.89 3.25 11.99
N ARG A 343 17.65 3.03 12.46
CA ARG A 343 16.53 3.98 12.43
C ARG A 343 16.55 4.93 13.63
N VAL A 344 15.98 6.12 13.44
CA VAL A 344 15.65 7.04 14.54
C VAL A 344 14.30 6.63 15.11
N ASN A 345 14.28 5.97 16.27
CA ASN A 345 13.01 5.60 16.93
C ASN A 345 13.06 5.79 18.44
N THR A 346 11.88 6.05 19.01
CA THR A 346 11.64 6.14 20.45
C THR A 346 11.79 4.77 21.12
N ARG A 347 12.58 4.71 22.20
CA ARG A 347 12.81 3.49 22.97
C ARG A 347 11.70 3.33 24.02
N LEU A 348 11.14 2.13 24.15
CA LEU A 348 10.20 1.79 25.22
C LEU A 348 10.99 1.39 26.45
N ASN A 349 10.57 1.81 27.65
CA ASN A 349 11.17 1.31 28.88
C ASN A 349 10.39 0.08 29.38
N LEU A 350 10.92 -1.12 29.14
CA LEU A 350 10.29 -2.41 29.41
C LEU A 350 11.15 -3.20 30.40
N PHE A 351 10.72 -3.23 31.68
CA PHE A 351 11.38 -4.01 32.75
C PHE A 351 12.91 -3.81 32.84
N GLY A 352 13.40 -2.58 32.65
CA GLY A 352 14.83 -2.25 32.67
C GLY A 352 15.58 -2.50 31.36
N PHE A 353 14.90 -3.04 30.33
CA PHE A 353 15.38 -3.11 28.95
C PHE A 353 14.76 -1.97 28.14
N GLN A 354 15.48 -1.41 27.17
CA GLN A 354 14.98 -0.30 26.34
C GLN A 354 14.80 -0.66 24.84
N PRO A 355 13.99 -1.69 24.50
CA PRO A 355 13.80 -2.06 23.10
C PRO A 355 12.85 -1.06 22.41
N THR A 356 12.96 -0.91 21.10
CA THR A 356 11.95 -0.16 20.33
C THR A 356 10.71 -1.02 20.08
N GLN A 357 9.56 -0.39 19.81
CA GLN A 357 8.34 -1.13 19.44
C GLN A 357 8.55 -2.04 18.23
N ALA A 358 9.32 -1.59 17.25
CA ALA A 358 9.62 -2.36 16.04
C ALA A 358 10.57 -3.54 16.31
N GLU A 359 11.51 -3.46 17.27
CA GLU A 359 12.33 -4.61 17.68
C GLU A 359 11.49 -5.72 18.31
N VAL A 360 10.53 -5.37 19.15
CA VAL A 360 9.61 -6.34 19.76
C VAL A 360 8.77 -7.03 18.69
N ILE A 361 8.15 -6.24 17.81
CA ILE A 361 7.26 -6.77 16.77
C ILE A 361 8.02 -7.62 15.75
N SER A 362 9.21 -7.19 15.31
CA SER A 362 10.05 -7.97 14.40
C SER A 362 10.49 -9.30 15.01
N THR A 363 10.83 -9.32 16.30
CA THR A 363 11.14 -10.55 17.04
C THR A 363 9.92 -11.48 17.11
N LEU A 364 8.74 -10.96 17.41
CA LEU A 364 7.49 -11.75 17.44
C LEU A 364 7.14 -12.32 16.06
N LEU A 365 7.32 -11.54 14.99
CA LEU A 365 7.12 -12.02 13.60
C LEU A 365 8.06 -13.19 13.30
N PHE A 366 9.33 -13.06 13.65
CA PHE A 366 10.31 -14.13 13.44
C PHE A 366 9.93 -15.41 14.20
N LEU A 367 9.66 -15.30 15.50
CA LEU A 367 9.30 -16.44 16.34
C LEU A 367 7.99 -17.10 15.87
N THR A 368 7.00 -16.31 15.49
CA THR A 368 5.74 -16.83 14.93
C THR A 368 5.99 -17.58 13.63
N GLY A 369 6.81 -17.02 12.73
CA GLY A 369 7.23 -17.71 11.50
C GLY A 369 7.94 -19.02 11.78
N LEU A 370 8.87 -19.05 12.74
CA LEU A 370 9.60 -20.26 13.12
C LEU A 370 8.68 -21.35 13.69
N VAL A 371 7.77 -20.98 14.59
CA VAL A 371 6.78 -21.91 15.16
C VAL A 371 5.88 -22.47 14.07
N LEU A 372 5.34 -21.62 13.20
CA LEU A 372 4.50 -22.05 12.07
C LEU A 372 5.25 -23.00 11.14
N TRP A 373 6.51 -22.67 10.81
CA TRP A 373 7.35 -23.51 9.97
C TRP A 373 7.52 -24.92 10.55
N ILE A 374 7.86 -25.02 11.84
CA ILE A 374 8.08 -26.30 12.52
C ILE A 374 6.76 -27.09 12.60
N VAL A 375 5.68 -26.47 13.05
CA VAL A 375 4.38 -27.13 13.26
C VAL A 375 3.80 -27.63 11.95
N LEU A 376 3.76 -26.80 10.90
CA LEU A 376 3.19 -27.16 9.60
C LEU A 376 3.97 -28.30 8.94
N ARG A 377 5.30 -28.28 9.00
CA ARG A 377 6.13 -29.36 8.44
C ARG A 377 6.01 -30.66 9.23
N ARG A 378 5.93 -30.60 10.57
CA ARG A 378 5.70 -31.79 11.41
C ARG A 378 4.34 -32.43 11.10
N ARG A 379 3.27 -31.64 11.02
CA ARG A 379 1.93 -32.12 10.64
C ARG A 379 1.91 -32.76 9.25
N ALA A 380 2.56 -32.13 8.28
CA ALA A 380 2.65 -32.68 6.92
C ALA A 380 3.46 -33.98 6.86
N LYS A 381 4.51 -34.13 7.67
CA LYS A 381 5.28 -35.38 7.77
C LYS A 381 4.44 -36.50 8.42
N ALA A 382 3.72 -36.19 9.50
CA ALA A 382 2.86 -37.14 10.19
C ALA A 382 1.71 -37.64 9.28
N ALA A 383 1.08 -36.74 8.53
CA ALA A 383 0.02 -37.12 7.57
C ALA A 383 0.51 -38.08 6.48
N LYS A 384 1.77 -37.93 6.03
CA LYS A 384 2.40 -38.83 5.05
C LYS A 384 2.79 -40.19 5.61
N SER A 385 3.02 -40.31 6.91
CA SER A 385 3.31 -41.60 7.55
C SER A 385 2.06 -42.41 7.85
N THR A 386 0.87 -41.77 7.84
CA THR A 386 -0.43 -42.41 8.08
C THR A 386 -1.20 -42.74 6.81
N SER A 387 -0.77 -42.23 5.65
CA SER A 387 -1.29 -42.53 4.30
C SER A 387 -0.41 -43.57 3.62
#